data_AF-A0ABD0YQS7-F1
#
_entry.id   AF-A0ABD0YQS7-F1
#
_cell.length_a   1.000
_cell.length_b   1.000
_cell.length_c   1.000
_cell.angle_alpha   90.00
_cell.angle_beta   90.00
_cell.angle_gamma   90.00
#
_symmetry.space_group_name_H-M   'P 1'
#
loop_
_entity.id
_entity.type
_entity.pdbx_description
1 polymer ?
#
loop_
_entity_poly.entity_id
_entity_poly.type
_entity_poly.pdbx_seq_one_letter_code
_entity_poly.pdbx_strand_id
1 'polypeptide(L)'
;FQLAEAEKQNKVFDYDELKHESVFYRQAQDAVLTGIPKLHSLGIPTRRPEDYFAEMSKSDEHMQKVKSMLIKKKAVTERVERGRQLRQQRKLQKALQAQSRANKQNAIKEHHDEIAKFRKGKRKDLEFLDSKPNKKQTKSQLKRNYRDTKFGFGGKKRGAKNNTRESTMGEEGPRKRRVGQGTQPNKKNKKKIRLGKSRRNNMKKSK
;
A
#
# COMPACT_ATOMS: atom_id res chain seq x y z
N PHE A 1 45.54 9.96 -58.09
CA PHE A 1 44.22 10.52 -57.72
C PHE A 1 43.31 9.56 -56.94
N GLN A 2 43.65 8.28 -56.73
CA GLN A 2 42.79 7.33 -55.99
C GLN A 2 43.21 7.06 -54.53
N LEU A 3 44.19 7.79 -54.00
CA LEU A 3 44.58 7.69 -52.59
C LEU A 3 43.84 8.69 -51.67
N ALA A 4 43.14 9.67 -52.25
CA ALA A 4 42.44 10.72 -51.50
C ALA A 4 40.98 10.38 -51.14
N GLU A 5 40.42 9.27 -51.67
CA GLU A 5 39.07 8.82 -51.34
C GLU A 5 39.03 7.84 -50.17
N ALA A 6 40.16 7.23 -49.82
CA ALA A 6 40.27 6.32 -48.68
C ALA A 6 40.26 7.04 -47.31
N GLU A 7 40.58 8.33 -47.28
CA GLU A 7 40.64 9.12 -46.04
C GLU A 7 39.27 9.67 -45.58
N LYS A 8 38.21 9.52 -46.39
CA LYS A 8 36.85 10.05 -46.10
C LYS A 8 35.88 9.04 -45.45
N GLN A 9 36.37 7.95 -44.88
CA GLN A 9 35.55 6.93 -44.21
C GLN A 9 35.94 6.68 -42.75
N ASN A 10 36.74 7.54 -42.12
CA ASN A 10 36.85 7.57 -40.65
C ASN A 10 35.61 8.26 -40.05
N LYS A 11 34.42 7.70 -40.32
CA LYS A 11 33.25 7.93 -39.46
C LYS A 11 33.60 7.28 -38.14
N VAL A 12 33.76 8.10 -37.09
CA VAL A 12 33.74 7.61 -35.72
C VAL A 12 32.39 6.92 -35.55
N PHE A 13 32.39 5.58 -35.67
CA PHE A 13 31.23 4.76 -35.36
C PHE A 13 30.96 4.99 -33.87
N ASP A 14 29.93 5.76 -33.56
CA ASP A 14 29.39 5.86 -32.21
C ASP A 14 28.83 4.48 -31.88
N TYR A 15 29.68 3.65 -31.27
CA TYR A 15 29.44 2.25 -31.07
C TYR A 15 28.43 2.07 -29.94
N ASP A 16 27.19 1.79 -30.32
CA ASP A 16 26.13 1.50 -29.36
C ASP A 16 26.31 0.08 -28.82
N GLU A 17 27.05 -0.02 -27.71
CA GLU A 17 27.33 -1.28 -26.99
C GLU A 17 26.04 -2.06 -26.69
N LEU A 18 24.95 -1.36 -26.34
CA LEU A 18 23.67 -1.96 -26.02
C LEU A 18 23.04 -2.65 -27.23
N LYS A 19 23.13 -2.03 -28.41
CA LYS A 19 22.69 -2.66 -29.66
C LYS A 19 23.57 -3.86 -30.00
N HIS A 20 24.88 -3.74 -29.82
CA HIS A 20 25.81 -4.82 -30.10
C HIS A 20 25.59 -6.03 -29.20
N GLU A 21 25.49 -5.84 -27.89
CA GLU A 21 25.14 -6.88 -26.92
C GLU A 21 23.80 -7.55 -27.26
N SER A 22 22.82 -6.76 -27.73
CA SER A 22 21.51 -7.29 -28.11
C SER A 22 21.58 -8.23 -29.33
N VAL A 23 22.48 -7.97 -30.27
CA VAL A 23 22.68 -8.82 -31.46
C VAL A 23 23.32 -10.15 -31.06
N PHE A 24 24.35 -10.13 -30.22
CA PHE A 24 24.95 -11.36 -29.70
C PHE A 24 23.97 -12.20 -28.88
N TYR A 25 23.16 -11.55 -28.05
CA TYR A 25 22.14 -12.24 -27.29
C TYR A 25 21.13 -12.95 -28.19
N ARG A 26 20.65 -12.29 -29.25
CA ARG A 26 19.72 -12.87 -30.23
C ARG A 26 20.35 -14.03 -31.00
N GLN A 27 21.58 -13.85 -31.48
CA GLN A 27 22.31 -14.91 -32.19
C GLN A 27 22.49 -16.16 -31.32
N ALA A 28 22.86 -15.98 -30.05
CA ALA A 28 22.96 -17.08 -29.08
C ALA A 28 21.59 -17.73 -28.80
N GLN A 29 20.53 -16.92 -28.66
CA GLN A 29 19.17 -17.42 -28.46
C GLN A 29 18.68 -18.28 -29.64
N ASP A 30 18.89 -17.83 -30.87
CA ASP A 30 18.51 -18.57 -32.09
C ASP A 30 19.28 -19.90 -32.20
N ALA A 31 20.58 -19.90 -31.88
CA ALA A 31 21.38 -21.12 -31.83
C ALA A 31 20.85 -22.12 -30.79
N VAL A 32 20.42 -21.65 -29.62
CA VAL A 32 19.83 -22.51 -28.57
C VAL A 32 18.48 -23.06 -29.00
N LEU A 33 17.60 -22.22 -29.57
CA LEU A 33 16.28 -22.63 -30.06
C LEU A 33 16.37 -23.66 -31.19
N THR A 34 17.37 -23.56 -32.05
CA THR A 34 17.61 -24.54 -33.12
C THR A 34 18.34 -25.79 -32.63
N GLY A 35 19.21 -25.68 -31.63
CA GLY A 35 20.02 -26.78 -31.12
C GLY A 35 19.27 -27.72 -30.15
N ILE A 36 18.48 -27.18 -29.22
CA ILE A 36 17.77 -28.00 -28.21
C ILE A 36 16.86 -29.07 -28.84
N PRO A 37 16.02 -28.77 -29.85
CA PRO A 37 15.17 -29.78 -30.47
C PRO A 37 15.97 -30.92 -31.13
N LYS A 38 17.13 -30.60 -31.72
CA LYS A 38 18.02 -31.61 -32.31
C LYS A 38 18.59 -32.53 -31.24
N LEU A 39 19.03 -31.99 -30.11
CA LEU A 39 19.51 -32.78 -28.98
C LEU A 39 18.41 -33.67 -28.39
N HIS A 40 17.18 -33.17 -28.31
CA HIS A 40 16.03 -33.95 -27.87
C HIS A 40 15.69 -35.08 -28.84
N SER A 41 15.81 -34.86 -30.15
CA SER A 41 15.62 -35.92 -31.16
C SER A 41 16.64 -37.06 -31.05
N LEU A 42 17.84 -36.75 -30.53
CA LEU A 42 18.88 -37.72 -30.22
C LEU A 42 18.74 -38.37 -28.83
N GLY A 43 17.69 -38.01 -28.07
CA GLY A 43 17.44 -38.52 -26.72
C GLY A 43 18.38 -37.96 -25.64
N ILE A 44 19.09 -36.85 -25.90
CA ILE A 44 20.04 -36.27 -24.95
C ILE A 44 19.29 -35.32 -23.99
N PRO A 45 19.37 -35.54 -22.65
CA PRO A 45 18.76 -34.63 -21.68
C PRO A 45 19.56 -33.32 -21.59
N THR A 46 18.91 -32.18 -21.84
CA THR A 46 19.57 -30.87 -21.87
C THR A 46 19.33 -30.03 -20.60
N ARG A 47 18.29 -30.31 -19.83
CA ARG A 47 17.93 -29.54 -18.63
C ARG A 47 18.60 -30.13 -17.39
N ARG A 48 19.27 -29.27 -16.62
CA ARG A 48 19.79 -29.62 -15.29
C ARG A 48 18.62 -29.88 -14.31
N PRO A 49 18.54 -31.07 -13.67
CA PRO A 49 17.58 -31.33 -12.59
C PRO A 49 17.87 -30.48 -11.35
N GLU A 50 16.83 -30.11 -10.60
CA GLU A 50 16.95 -29.31 -9.36
C GLU A 50 17.71 -30.05 -8.25
N ASP A 51 17.51 -31.37 -8.15
CA ASP A 51 18.11 -32.21 -7.10
C ASP A 51 19.54 -32.71 -7.44
N TYR A 52 20.12 -32.25 -8.55
CA TYR A 52 21.49 -32.60 -8.95
C TYR A 52 22.49 -31.52 -8.51
N PHE A 53 23.07 -31.72 -7.32
CA PHE A 53 24.06 -30.84 -6.70
C PHE A 53 25.48 -31.21 -7.14
N ALA A 54 25.87 -30.72 -8.31
CA ALA A 54 27.26 -30.74 -8.78
C ALA A 54 27.91 -29.35 -8.62
N GLU A 55 29.24 -29.30 -8.64
CA GLU A 55 29.98 -28.05 -8.62
C GLU A 55 29.63 -27.18 -9.84
N MET A 56 29.31 -25.90 -9.59
CA MET A 56 28.95 -24.93 -10.61
C MET A 56 30.13 -23.99 -10.90
N SER A 57 30.12 -23.33 -12.06
CA SER A 57 31.17 -22.38 -12.47
C SER A 57 31.38 -21.20 -11.51
N LYS A 58 30.42 -20.92 -10.63
CA LYS A 58 30.51 -19.90 -9.57
C LYS A 58 30.02 -20.49 -8.25
N SER A 59 30.68 -20.13 -7.16
CA SER A 59 30.26 -20.55 -5.82
C SER A 59 28.94 -19.92 -5.39
N ASP A 60 28.19 -20.63 -4.55
CA ASP A 60 26.93 -20.13 -4.00
C ASP A 60 27.12 -18.86 -3.18
N GLU A 61 28.23 -18.75 -2.45
CA GLU A 61 28.57 -17.54 -1.69
C GLU A 61 28.68 -16.30 -2.61
N HIS A 62 29.31 -16.47 -3.78
CA HIS A 62 29.38 -15.39 -4.76
C HIS A 62 27.99 -15.02 -5.30
N MET A 63 27.16 -16.01 -5.63
CA MET A 63 25.81 -15.77 -6.15
C MET A 63 24.88 -15.13 -5.10
N GLN A 64 25.06 -15.45 -3.82
CA GLN A 64 24.37 -14.76 -2.71
C GLN A 64 24.77 -13.28 -2.63
N LYS A 65 26.06 -12.95 -2.82
CA LYS A 65 26.53 -11.56 -2.89
C LYS A 65 25.86 -10.82 -4.06
N VAL A 66 25.85 -11.41 -5.26
CA VAL A 66 25.18 -10.84 -6.45
C VAL A 66 23.69 -10.60 -6.18
N LYS A 67 22.98 -11.60 -5.62
CA LYS A 67 21.56 -11.48 -5.26
C LYS A 67 21.32 -10.34 -4.28
N SER A 68 22.17 -10.20 -3.25
CA SER A 68 22.06 -9.12 -2.28
C SER A 68 22.20 -7.74 -2.93
N MET A 69 23.09 -7.60 -3.91
CA MET A 69 23.29 -6.34 -4.65
C MET A 69 22.08 -6.01 -5.53
N LEU A 70 21.50 -7.00 -6.21
CA LEU A 70 20.28 -6.82 -7.01
C LEU A 70 19.10 -6.36 -6.15
N ILE A 71 18.91 -6.97 -4.97
CA ILE A 71 17.87 -6.56 -4.02
C ILE A 71 18.10 -5.12 -3.55
N LYS A 72 19.34 -4.76 -3.21
CA LYS A 72 19.71 -3.40 -2.82
C LYS A 72 19.40 -2.39 -3.93
N LYS A 73 19.76 -2.67 -5.19
CA LYS A 73 19.46 -1.81 -6.35
C LYS A 73 17.94 -1.61 -6.52
N LYS A 74 17.15 -2.69 -6.46
CA LYS A 74 15.68 -2.61 -6.54
C LYS A 74 15.08 -1.78 -5.39
N ALA A 75 15.60 -1.92 -4.18
CA ALA A 75 15.12 -1.13 -3.05
C ALA A 75 15.43 0.38 -3.20
N VAL A 76 16.57 0.72 -3.79
CA VAL A 76 16.94 2.11 -4.08
C VAL A 76 16.02 2.72 -5.14
N THR A 77 15.79 2.01 -6.26
CA THR A 77 14.90 2.51 -7.32
C THR A 77 13.48 2.72 -6.79
N GLU A 78 12.94 1.74 -6.06
CA GLU A 78 11.61 1.82 -5.46
C GLU A 78 11.50 2.99 -4.46
N ARG A 79 12.55 3.24 -3.66
CA ARG A 79 12.58 4.38 -2.73
C ARG A 79 12.53 5.71 -3.47
N VAL A 80 13.26 5.84 -4.58
CA VAL A 80 13.28 7.05 -5.39
C VAL A 80 11.91 7.28 -6.04
N GLU A 81 11.30 6.24 -6.59
CA GLU A 81 9.95 6.29 -7.19
C GLU A 81 8.88 6.68 -6.17
N ARG A 82 8.85 6.03 -5.00
CA ARG A 82 7.96 6.41 -3.90
C ARG A 82 8.17 7.88 -3.49
N GLY A 83 9.43 8.33 -3.46
CA GLY A 83 9.75 9.74 -3.20
C GLY A 83 9.16 10.69 -4.25
N ARG A 84 9.22 10.32 -5.53
CA ARG A 84 8.61 11.09 -6.64
C ARG A 84 7.08 11.13 -6.50
N GLN A 85 6.45 10.00 -6.24
CA GLN A 85 5.01 9.88 -6.04
C GLN A 85 4.51 10.74 -4.86
N LEU A 86 5.19 10.66 -3.71
CA LEU A 86 4.85 11.48 -2.53
C LEU A 86 4.96 12.98 -2.80
N ARG A 87 5.96 13.41 -3.60
CA ARG A 87 6.09 14.82 -3.99
C ARG A 87 4.94 15.25 -4.89
N GLN A 88 4.54 14.43 -5.86
CA GLN A 88 3.40 14.70 -6.74
C GLN A 88 2.10 14.79 -5.94
N GLN A 89 1.84 13.82 -5.05
CA GLN A 89 0.66 13.82 -4.18
C GLN A 89 0.60 15.09 -3.31
N ARG A 90 1.72 15.52 -2.72
CA ARG A 90 1.77 16.76 -1.93
C ARG A 90 1.48 18.01 -2.76
N LYS A 91 1.95 18.08 -4.01
CA LYS A 91 1.65 19.18 -4.92
C LYS A 91 0.16 19.23 -5.24
N LEU A 92 -0.44 18.08 -5.60
CA LEU A 92 -1.87 17.97 -5.88
C LEU A 92 -2.72 18.32 -4.66
N GLN A 93 -2.36 17.84 -3.48
CA GLN A 93 -3.07 18.15 -2.25
C GLN A 93 -3.08 19.65 -1.94
N LYS A 94 -1.95 20.34 -2.16
CA LYS A 94 -1.87 21.81 -1.99
C LYS A 94 -2.76 22.54 -3.00
N ALA A 95 -2.74 22.13 -4.26
CA ALA A 95 -3.59 22.71 -5.30
C ALA A 95 -5.08 22.52 -5.00
N LEU A 96 -5.49 21.30 -4.62
CA LEU A 96 -6.87 21.00 -4.21
C LEU A 96 -7.31 21.82 -2.99
N GLN A 97 -6.42 22.00 -2.01
CA GLN A 97 -6.72 22.82 -0.84
C GLN A 97 -6.91 24.30 -1.21
N ALA A 98 -6.07 24.84 -2.10
CA ALA A 98 -6.19 26.20 -2.60
C ALA A 98 -7.50 26.39 -3.39
N GLN A 99 -7.81 25.46 -4.31
CA GLN A 99 -9.04 25.47 -5.09
C GLN A 99 -10.28 25.39 -4.18
N SER A 100 -10.28 24.53 -3.17
CA SER A 100 -11.38 24.43 -2.21
C SER A 100 -11.60 25.73 -1.43
N ARG A 101 -10.52 26.44 -1.06
CA ARG A 101 -10.63 27.76 -0.40
C ARG A 101 -11.20 28.81 -1.34
N ALA A 102 -10.73 28.86 -2.59
CA ALA A 102 -11.23 29.78 -3.60
C ALA A 102 -12.72 29.54 -3.89
N ASN A 103 -13.11 28.28 -4.12
CA ASN A 103 -14.52 27.90 -4.33
C ASN A 103 -15.40 28.31 -3.15
N LYS A 104 -14.91 28.14 -1.91
CA LYS A 104 -15.65 28.56 -0.71
C LYS A 104 -15.83 30.07 -0.65
N GLN A 105 -14.80 30.85 -0.99
CA GLN A 105 -14.89 32.32 -1.04
C GLN A 105 -15.82 32.78 -2.15
N ASN A 106 -15.76 32.16 -3.33
CA ASN A 106 -16.65 32.48 -4.46
C ASN A 106 -18.11 32.15 -4.10
N ALA A 107 -18.38 30.98 -3.52
CA ALA A 107 -19.73 30.63 -3.06
C ALA A 107 -20.27 31.62 -2.00
N ILE A 108 -19.42 32.10 -1.09
CA ILE A 108 -19.81 33.13 -0.11
C ILE A 108 -20.13 34.46 -0.82
N LYS A 109 -19.30 34.87 -1.80
CA LYS A 109 -19.53 36.10 -2.58
C LYS A 109 -20.82 36.01 -3.40
N GLU A 110 -21.01 34.93 -4.14
CA GLU A 110 -22.21 34.65 -4.95
C GLU A 110 -23.47 34.70 -4.08
N HIS A 111 -23.44 34.05 -2.91
CA HIS A 111 -24.52 34.09 -1.93
C HIS A 111 -24.78 35.52 -1.40
N HIS A 112 -23.74 36.31 -1.11
CA HIS A 112 -23.91 37.70 -0.71
C HIS A 112 -24.48 38.57 -1.83
N ASP A 113 -24.07 38.34 -3.07
CA ASP A 113 -24.58 39.04 -4.26
C ASP A 113 -26.06 38.71 -4.50
N GLU A 114 -26.47 37.46 -4.27
CA GLU A 114 -27.87 37.04 -4.34
C GLU A 114 -28.73 37.71 -3.27
N ILE A 115 -28.25 37.77 -2.02
CA ILE A 115 -28.91 38.53 -0.96
C ILE A 115 -29.00 40.02 -1.34
N ALA A 116 -27.94 40.61 -1.87
CA ALA A 116 -27.94 42.01 -2.28
C ALA A 116 -28.94 42.29 -3.43
N LYS A 117 -29.08 41.36 -4.39
CA LYS A 117 -30.07 41.44 -5.48
C LYS A 117 -31.51 41.31 -4.95
N PHE A 118 -31.75 40.42 -3.99
CA PHE A 118 -33.05 40.27 -3.32
C PHE A 118 -33.42 41.54 -2.52
N ARG A 119 -32.49 42.07 -1.71
CA ARG A 119 -32.70 43.34 -0.96
C ARG A 119 -32.99 44.54 -1.87
N LYS A 120 -32.45 44.54 -3.09
CA LYS A 120 -32.70 45.58 -4.11
C LYS A 120 -33.96 45.31 -4.96
N GLY A 121 -34.75 44.27 -4.66
CA GLY A 121 -35.99 43.94 -5.36
C GLY A 121 -35.82 43.38 -6.78
N LYS A 122 -34.58 43.04 -7.20
CA LYS A 122 -34.29 42.52 -8.55
C LYS A 122 -34.64 41.04 -8.73
N ARG A 123 -34.80 40.30 -7.63
CA ARG A 123 -35.26 38.90 -7.59
C ARG A 123 -36.32 38.77 -6.49
N LYS A 124 -37.39 38.04 -6.75
CA LYS A 124 -38.50 37.80 -5.79
C LYS A 124 -38.45 36.39 -5.17
N ASP A 125 -37.68 35.48 -5.76
CA ASP A 125 -37.66 34.06 -5.41
C ASP A 125 -36.51 33.74 -4.42
N LEU A 126 -36.82 32.96 -3.38
CA LEU A 126 -35.91 32.60 -2.28
C LEU A 126 -35.17 31.27 -2.49
N GLU A 127 -35.11 30.77 -3.73
CA GLU A 127 -34.60 29.44 -4.09
C GLU A 127 -33.15 29.19 -3.65
N PHE A 128 -32.33 30.24 -3.50
CA PHE A 128 -30.95 30.13 -3.04
C PHE A 128 -30.83 29.58 -1.60
N LEU A 129 -31.86 29.77 -0.75
CA LEU A 129 -31.83 29.37 0.66
C LEU A 129 -32.18 27.89 0.88
N ASP A 130 -32.80 27.23 -0.11
CA ASP A 130 -33.41 25.91 0.03
C ASP A 130 -32.41 24.75 -0.15
N SER A 131 -31.11 25.05 -0.31
CA SER A 131 -30.05 24.03 -0.21
C SER A 131 -29.93 23.53 1.23
N LYS A 132 -30.80 22.58 1.60
CA LYS A 132 -30.82 21.99 2.94
C LYS A 132 -29.41 21.54 3.34
N PRO A 133 -28.90 21.93 4.52
CA PRO A 133 -27.58 21.50 4.96
C PRO A 133 -27.62 19.99 5.15
N ASN A 134 -27.00 19.24 4.24
CA ASN A 134 -26.72 17.83 4.45
C ASN A 134 -26.07 17.69 5.82
N LYS A 135 -26.78 17.06 6.78
CA LYS A 135 -26.35 16.91 8.17
C LYS A 135 -24.92 16.38 8.19
N LYS A 136 -23.95 17.25 8.46
CA LYS A 136 -22.53 16.89 8.47
C LYS A 136 -22.34 15.81 9.52
N GLN A 137 -21.96 14.60 9.08
CA GLN A 137 -21.68 13.50 9.99
C GLN A 137 -20.63 13.93 11.01
N THR A 138 -20.90 13.67 12.28
CA THR A 138 -20.00 14.08 13.36
C THR A 138 -18.67 13.33 13.25
N LYS A 139 -17.60 13.93 13.78
CA LYS A 139 -16.24 13.32 13.79
C LYS A 139 -16.22 11.93 14.44
N SER A 140 -17.18 11.64 15.33
CA SER A 140 -17.40 10.32 15.95
C SER A 140 -17.93 9.30 14.94
N GLN A 141 -18.94 9.68 14.14
CA GLN A 141 -19.53 8.84 13.11
C GLN A 141 -18.51 8.51 12.01
N LEU A 142 -17.73 9.50 11.54
CA LEU A 142 -16.67 9.28 10.56
C LEU A 142 -15.57 8.31 11.07
N LYS A 143 -15.21 8.39 12.36
CA LYS A 143 -14.24 7.47 12.98
C LYS A 143 -14.80 6.05 13.13
N ARG A 144 -16.11 5.91 13.39
CA ARG A 144 -16.79 4.61 13.44
C ARG A 144 -16.82 4.00 12.03
N ASN A 145 -17.28 4.74 11.03
CA ASN A 145 -17.32 4.29 9.64
C ASN A 145 -15.95 3.87 9.10
N TYR A 146 -14.87 4.62 9.39
CA TYR A 146 -13.51 4.24 8.99
C TYR A 146 -13.01 2.95 9.65
N ARG A 147 -13.40 2.70 10.91
CA ARG A 147 -13.07 1.45 11.59
C ARG A 147 -13.87 0.29 11.03
N ASP A 148 -15.14 0.52 10.73
CA ASP A 148 -16.03 -0.48 10.16
C ASP A 148 -15.61 -0.88 8.74
N THR A 149 -15.12 0.05 7.91
CA THR A 149 -14.58 -0.27 6.57
C THR A 149 -13.23 -0.97 6.64
N LYS A 150 -12.34 -0.55 7.56
CA LYS A 150 -10.99 -1.11 7.67
C LYS A 150 -10.94 -2.47 8.35
N PHE A 151 -11.80 -2.69 9.34
CA PHE A 151 -11.76 -3.87 10.21
C PHE A 151 -13.06 -4.69 10.21
N GLY A 152 -14.06 -4.29 9.42
CA GLY A 152 -15.42 -4.84 9.48
C GLY A 152 -16.22 -4.29 10.66
N PHE A 153 -17.55 -4.44 10.63
CA PHE A 153 -18.40 -4.13 11.76
C PHE A 153 -18.07 -5.09 12.91
N GLY A 154 -17.28 -4.61 13.88
CA GLY A 154 -16.89 -5.33 15.08
C GLY A 154 -18.06 -5.56 16.03
N GLY A 155 -19.02 -6.39 15.62
CA GLY A 155 -20.16 -6.81 16.44
C GLY A 155 -19.74 -7.54 17.72
N LYS A 156 -20.64 -7.58 18.71
CA LYS A 156 -20.42 -8.29 19.98
C LYS A 156 -20.19 -9.79 19.72
N LYS A 157 -18.93 -10.24 19.80
CA LYS A 157 -18.57 -11.67 19.81
C LYS A 157 -18.76 -12.35 21.18
N ARG A 158 -19.15 -11.60 22.21
CA ARG A 158 -19.45 -12.15 23.54
C ARG A 158 -20.91 -12.64 23.57
N GLY A 159 -21.10 -13.95 23.61
CA GLY A 159 -22.41 -14.61 23.70
C GLY A 159 -22.76 -15.50 22.50
N ALA A 160 -22.05 -15.40 21.38
CA ALA A 160 -22.28 -16.22 20.17
C ALA A 160 -21.92 -17.71 20.36
N LYS A 161 -21.27 -18.07 21.47
CA LYS A 161 -20.97 -19.46 21.86
C LYS A 161 -21.82 -19.94 23.03
N ASN A 162 -22.81 -19.15 23.47
CA ASN A 162 -23.71 -19.58 24.52
C ASN A 162 -24.77 -20.49 23.89
N ASN A 163 -25.04 -21.62 24.53
CA ASN A 163 -26.08 -22.54 24.08
C ASN A 163 -27.44 -21.82 24.11
N THR A 164 -28.12 -21.79 22.97
CA THR A 164 -29.51 -21.31 22.85
C THR A 164 -30.47 -22.42 23.26
N ARG A 165 -31.68 -22.06 23.70
CA ARG A 165 -32.69 -23.03 24.15
C ARG A 165 -33.02 -24.11 23.11
N GLU A 166 -32.82 -23.80 21.83
CA GLU A 166 -33.04 -24.72 20.69
C GLU A 166 -31.90 -25.72 20.48
N SER A 167 -30.68 -25.43 20.96
CA SER A 167 -29.50 -26.30 20.80
C SER A 167 -29.29 -27.26 21.97
N THR A 168 -30.16 -27.21 22.98
CA THR A 168 -30.26 -28.23 24.04
C THR A 168 -31.42 -29.15 23.69
N MET A 169 -31.13 -30.35 23.16
CA MET A 169 -32.11 -31.37 22.73
C MET A 169 -33.06 -31.80 23.86
N GLY A 170 -34.07 -30.98 24.17
CA GLY A 170 -35.25 -31.37 24.94
C GLY A 170 -35.07 -31.87 26.38
N GLU A 171 -33.85 -31.97 26.93
CA GLU A 171 -33.66 -32.39 28.32
C GLU A 171 -33.90 -31.21 29.29
N GLU A 172 -35.16 -31.06 29.71
CA GLU A 172 -35.49 -30.30 30.90
C GLU A 172 -35.09 -31.07 32.16
N GLY A 173 -33.83 -30.93 32.59
CA GLY A 173 -33.35 -31.35 33.90
C GLY A 173 -33.50 -30.24 34.96
N PRO A 174 -33.84 -30.55 36.22
CA PRO A 174 -34.32 -29.57 37.19
C PRO A 174 -33.26 -28.53 37.58
N ARG A 175 -33.68 -27.26 37.56
CA ARG A 175 -32.87 -26.10 37.96
C ARG A 175 -32.41 -26.23 39.42
N LYS A 176 -31.17 -26.65 39.66
CA LYS A 176 -30.50 -26.41 40.95
C LYS A 176 -30.24 -24.90 41.09
N ARG A 177 -31.15 -24.21 41.77
CA ARG A 177 -30.91 -22.88 42.36
C ARG A 177 -29.79 -23.04 43.38
N ARG A 178 -28.56 -22.64 43.06
CA ARG A 178 -27.55 -22.37 44.09
C ARG A 178 -27.85 -21.02 44.73
N VAL A 179 -28.37 -21.10 45.94
CA VAL A 179 -28.42 -20.03 46.92
C VAL A 179 -27.03 -19.96 47.61
N GLY A 180 -26.57 -18.74 47.91
CA GLY A 180 -25.34 -18.46 48.64
C GLY A 180 -24.17 -18.13 47.71
N GLN A 181 -23.36 -17.10 47.93
CA GLN A 181 -23.04 -16.38 49.15
C GLN A 181 -22.27 -15.12 48.73
N GLY A 182 -22.50 -14.00 49.40
CA GLY A 182 -21.71 -12.79 49.19
C GLY A 182 -20.22 -13.05 49.42
N THR A 183 -19.37 -12.52 48.55
CA THR A 183 -17.95 -12.35 48.86
C THR A 183 -17.47 -11.04 48.25
N GLN A 184 -16.93 -10.22 49.15
CA GLN A 184 -16.38 -8.87 48.98
C GLN A 184 -15.40 -8.71 47.80
N PRO A 185 -15.19 -7.48 47.29
CA PRO A 185 -14.36 -7.23 46.12
C PRO A 185 -12.88 -7.40 46.46
N ASN A 186 -12.22 -8.38 45.85
CA ASN A 186 -10.81 -8.61 46.06
C ASN A 186 -9.97 -7.52 45.36
N LYS A 187 -9.47 -6.58 46.18
CA LYS A 187 -8.40 -5.65 45.85
C LYS A 187 -7.13 -6.45 45.54
N LYS A 188 -6.40 -5.99 44.51
CA LYS A 188 -5.00 -6.32 44.13
C LYS A 188 -4.83 -7.47 43.13
N ASN A 189 -4.96 -7.12 41.85
CA ASN A 189 -3.97 -7.52 40.85
C ASN A 189 -3.89 -6.49 39.72
N LYS A 190 -3.29 -5.33 40.02
CA LYS A 190 -2.90 -4.36 38.98
C LYS A 190 -1.70 -4.95 38.22
N LYS A 191 -1.95 -5.58 37.08
CA LYS A 191 -0.93 -5.80 36.05
C LYS A 191 -0.23 -4.46 35.79
N LYS A 192 1.10 -4.40 35.96
CA LYS A 192 1.90 -3.19 35.68
C LYS A 192 1.74 -2.84 34.19
N ILE A 193 0.88 -1.85 33.91
CA ILE A 193 0.78 -1.26 32.58
C ILE A 193 2.10 -0.53 32.31
N ARG A 194 2.84 -0.97 31.29
CA ARG A 194 4.08 -0.33 30.85
C ARG A 194 3.81 1.14 30.51
N LEU A 195 4.52 2.06 31.16
CA LEU A 195 4.42 3.49 30.92
C LEU A 195 4.78 3.83 29.46
N GLY A 196 4.10 4.82 28.90
CA GLY A 196 4.29 5.30 27.53
C GLY A 196 5.74 5.70 27.22
N LYS A 197 6.13 5.68 25.93
CA LYS A 197 7.51 5.92 25.48
C LYS A 197 8.12 7.23 26.03
N SER A 198 7.35 8.33 26.05
CA SER A 198 7.82 9.62 26.57
C SER A 198 8.22 9.57 28.05
N ARG A 199 7.38 8.96 28.90
CA ARG A 199 7.65 8.82 30.34
C ARG A 199 8.86 7.92 30.63
N ARG A 200 9.10 6.90 29.80
CA ARG A 200 10.29 6.04 29.92
C ARG A 200 11.60 6.78 29.59
N ASN A 201 11.57 7.68 28.62
CA ASN A 201 12.76 8.47 28.26
C ASN A 201 13.09 9.52 29.32
N ASN A 202 12.09 10.13 29.96
CA ASN A 202 12.34 11.09 31.04
C ASN A 202 12.95 10.44 32.29
N MET A 203 12.50 9.24 32.67
CA MET A 203 13.12 8.52 33.81
C MET A 203 14.57 8.08 33.54
N LYS A 204 14.94 7.83 32.28
CA LYS A 204 16.34 7.52 31.93
C LYS A 204 17.25 8.74 31.98
N LYS A 205 16.69 9.96 31.89
CA LYS A 205 17.43 11.21 32.02
C LYS A 205 17.60 11.65 33.48
N SER A 206 16.82 11.10 34.41
CA SER A 206 16.90 11.44 35.85
C SER A 206 17.71 10.41 36.66
N LYS A 207 18.45 9.55 35.98
CA LYS A 207 19.51 8.69 36.55
C LYS A 207 20.82 9.12 35.94
#